data_AF-A0A2D5QJ65-F1
#
_entry.id   AF-A0A2D5QJ65-F1
#
_cell.length_a   1.000
_cell.length_b   1.000
_cell.length_c   1.000
_cell.angle_alpha   90.00
_cell.angle_beta   90.00
_cell.angle_gamma   90.00
#
_symmetry.space_group_name_H-M   'P 1'
#
loop_
_entity.id
_entity.type
_entity.pdbx_description
1 polymer ?
#
loop_
_entity_poly.entity_id
_entity_poly.type
_entity_poly.pdbx_seq_one_letter_code
_entity_poly.pdbx_strand_id
1 'polypeptide(L)'
;MNISLRFIFLLCICACDKINESGAIPSDFKDCDYINEKVMNYDMFQDYATITLNYGYTPDIDKRDSLMNDYHFLKFKNINLNGIYVIIDANTRYKTNKVIPFDETSKNEYPFTLDLLNQGACIFLDQIKTEQCECI
;
A
#
# COMPACT_ATOMS: atom_id res chain seq x y z
N MET A 1 -20.54 -31.92 63.98
CA MET A 1 -20.92 -31.21 62.74
C MET A 1 -20.01 -31.73 61.64
N ASN A 2 -20.62 -32.38 60.64
CA ASN A 2 -19.96 -33.36 59.78
C ASN A 2 -18.91 -32.77 58.83
N ILE A 3 -17.77 -33.46 58.80
CA ILE A 3 -16.74 -33.44 57.76
C ILE A 3 -17.32 -34.10 56.51
N SER A 4 -17.23 -33.46 55.35
CA SER A 4 -17.09 -34.14 54.06
C SER A 4 -16.55 -33.19 53.00
N LEU A 5 -15.23 -33.21 52.91
CA LEU A 5 -14.45 -32.84 51.73
C LEU A 5 -14.82 -33.83 50.62
N ARG A 6 -15.44 -33.37 49.52
CA ARG A 6 -15.40 -34.08 48.23
C ARG A 6 -15.24 -33.10 47.09
N PHE A 7 -13.99 -33.04 46.62
CA PHE A 7 -13.60 -32.80 45.25
C PHE A 7 -14.60 -33.41 44.25
N ILE A 8 -15.21 -32.57 43.42
CA ILE A 8 -15.56 -32.89 42.03
C ILE A 8 -15.23 -31.64 41.21
N PHE A 9 -13.95 -31.53 40.87
CA PHE A 9 -13.49 -30.88 39.66
C PHE A 9 -13.96 -31.78 38.51
N LEU A 10 -14.91 -31.34 37.69
CA LEU A 10 -15.29 -32.10 36.49
C LEU A 10 -15.75 -31.15 35.38
N LEU A 11 -14.95 -31.19 34.30
CA LEU A 11 -15.26 -30.86 32.90
C LEU A 11 -15.61 -29.39 32.63
N CYS A 12 -14.67 -28.55 32.19
CA CYS A 12 -13.94 -28.69 30.92
C CYS A 12 -14.88 -29.12 29.78
N ILE A 13 -15.73 -28.19 29.36
CA ILE A 13 -16.24 -28.17 27.99
C ILE A 13 -15.86 -26.80 27.45
N CYS A 14 -14.84 -26.82 26.60
CA CYS A 14 -14.49 -25.73 25.73
C CYS A 14 -15.70 -25.43 24.84
N ALA A 15 -16.56 -24.51 25.26
CA ALA A 15 -17.32 -23.70 24.32
C ALA A 15 -16.48 -22.45 24.05
N CYS A 16 -15.31 -22.68 23.45
CA CYS A 16 -14.84 -21.73 22.46
C CYS A 16 -15.85 -21.94 21.34
N ASP A 17 -16.96 -21.21 21.40
CA ASP A 17 -17.70 -20.92 20.19
C ASP A 17 -16.63 -20.29 19.31
N LYS A 18 -16.07 -21.11 18.43
CA LYS A 18 -15.61 -20.65 17.15
C LYS A 18 -16.85 -19.98 16.60
N ILE A 19 -17.00 -18.70 16.91
CA ILE A 19 -17.53 -17.74 15.96
C ILE A 19 -16.70 -18.09 14.76
N ASN A 20 -17.33 -18.86 13.89
CA ASN A 20 -16.93 -18.99 12.53
C ASN A 20 -17.14 -17.57 12.02
N GLU A 21 -16.20 -16.67 12.34
CA GLU A 21 -15.53 -15.90 11.33
C GLU A 21 -15.00 -16.96 10.38
N SER A 22 -15.93 -17.54 9.61
CA SER A 22 -15.69 -17.90 8.24
C SER A 22 -15.06 -16.62 7.74
N GLY A 23 -13.72 -16.63 7.75
CA GLY A 23 -12.92 -15.52 7.29
C GLY A 23 -13.62 -15.08 6.04
N ALA A 24 -13.86 -13.77 5.93
CA ALA A 24 -14.07 -13.23 4.61
C ALA A 24 -12.91 -13.81 3.80
N ILE A 25 -13.20 -14.83 2.99
CA ILE A 25 -12.33 -15.28 1.92
C ILE A 25 -12.09 -13.95 1.23
N PRO A 26 -10.88 -13.37 1.25
CA PRO A 26 -10.64 -12.12 0.56
C PRO A 26 -11.05 -12.44 -0.85
N SER A 27 -12.21 -11.92 -1.24
CA SER A 27 -12.88 -12.32 -2.45
C SER A 27 -11.85 -12.13 -3.56
N ASP A 28 -11.68 -13.15 -4.39
CA ASP A 28 -10.80 -13.24 -5.55
C ASP A 28 -11.11 -12.15 -6.62
N PHE A 29 -11.36 -10.91 -6.23
CA PHE A 29 -11.45 -9.76 -7.12
C PHE A 29 -10.03 -9.30 -7.44
N LYS A 30 -9.38 -10.07 -8.32
CA LYS A 30 -8.16 -9.68 -9.00
C LYS A 30 -8.41 -8.66 -10.12
N ASP A 31 -9.32 -7.71 -9.91
CA ASP A 31 -9.45 -6.55 -10.78
C ASP A 31 -8.39 -5.53 -10.37
N CYS A 32 -7.22 -5.69 -10.98
CA CYS A 32 -6.07 -4.82 -10.86
C CYS A 32 -6.33 -3.50 -11.60
N ASP A 33 -7.14 -2.64 -10.99
CA ASP A 33 -7.40 -1.31 -11.51
C ASP A 33 -6.26 -0.36 -11.12
N TYR A 34 -5.61 0.20 -12.13
CA TYR A 34 -4.62 1.25 -11.98
C TYR A 34 -4.74 2.28 -13.09
N ILE A 35 -4.30 3.51 -12.80
CA ILE A 35 -4.20 4.56 -13.80
C ILE A 35 -2.84 4.43 -14.48
N ASN A 36 -2.86 4.24 -15.80
CA ASN A 36 -1.65 4.21 -16.61
C ASN A 36 -1.08 5.61 -16.78
N GLU A 37 0.18 5.77 -16.41
CA GLU A 37 0.91 7.02 -16.45
C GLU A 37 2.24 6.88 -17.19
N LYS A 38 2.82 8.02 -17.54
CA LYS A 38 4.15 8.10 -18.14
C LYS A 38 4.96 9.17 -17.43
N VAL A 39 6.19 8.82 -17.06
CA VAL A 39 7.12 9.75 -16.43
C VAL A 39 7.66 10.72 -17.49
N MET A 40 7.21 11.97 -17.41
CA MET A 40 7.57 13.04 -18.34
C MET A 40 8.84 13.78 -17.94
N ASN A 41 9.15 13.77 -16.65
CA ASN A 41 10.38 14.30 -16.08
C ASN A 41 10.59 13.68 -14.69
N TYR A 42 11.84 13.61 -14.23
CA TYR A 42 12.16 13.21 -12.86
C TYR A 42 13.41 13.92 -12.35
N ASP A 43 13.47 14.11 -11.04
CA ASP A 43 14.65 14.59 -10.32
C ASP A 43 14.77 13.88 -8.97
N MET A 44 15.98 13.61 -8.53
CA MET A 44 16.29 12.80 -7.35
C MET A 44 16.90 13.65 -6.25
N PHE A 45 16.32 13.59 -5.06
CA PHE A 45 16.84 14.22 -3.85
C PHE A 45 17.21 13.15 -2.82
N GLN A 46 17.90 13.56 -1.75
CA GLN A 46 18.36 12.63 -0.73
C GLN A 46 17.23 11.78 -0.12
N ASP A 47 16.05 12.38 0.09
CA ASP A 47 14.95 11.76 0.83
C ASP A 47 13.68 11.51 -0.02
N TYR A 48 13.62 12.01 -1.25
CA TYR A 48 12.46 11.88 -2.14
C TYR A 48 12.84 12.14 -3.60
N ALA A 49 12.03 11.64 -4.53
CA ALA A 49 12.11 12.02 -5.94
C ALA A 49 10.93 12.95 -6.30
N THR A 50 11.13 13.84 -7.26
CA THR A 50 10.03 14.52 -7.94
C THR A 50 9.83 13.90 -9.29
N ILE A 51 8.60 13.51 -9.62
CA ILE A 51 8.24 12.96 -10.93
C ILE A 51 7.10 13.79 -11.53
N THR A 52 7.16 14.06 -12.83
CA THR A 52 6.06 14.71 -13.55
C THR A 52 5.24 13.66 -14.30
N LEU A 53 3.94 13.62 -14.03
CA LEU A 53 2.97 12.70 -14.63
C LEU A 53 1.90 13.48 -15.41
N ASN A 54 0.89 12.81 -15.98
CA ASN A 54 -0.20 13.51 -16.66
C ASN A 54 -1.16 14.22 -15.70
N TYR A 55 -1.20 13.80 -14.44
CA TYR A 55 -1.99 14.42 -13.37
C TYR A 55 -1.14 14.68 -12.13
N GLY A 56 -1.52 15.70 -11.36
CA GLY A 56 -1.03 15.89 -9.99
C GLY A 56 -1.94 15.13 -9.04
N TYR A 57 -1.39 14.16 -8.33
CA TYR A 57 -2.12 13.29 -7.40
C TYR A 57 -1.95 13.83 -5.98
N THR A 58 -2.81 14.77 -5.61
CA THR A 58 -2.78 15.32 -4.25
C THR A 58 -3.38 14.29 -3.30
N PRO A 59 -2.61 13.76 -2.34
CA PRO A 59 -3.17 12.88 -1.33
C PRO A 59 -4.14 13.67 -0.44
N ASP A 60 -5.29 13.07 -0.11
CA ASP A 60 -6.17 13.65 0.90
C ASP A 60 -5.64 13.31 2.30
N ILE A 61 -5.14 14.33 3.00
CA ILE A 61 -4.60 14.24 4.37
C ILE A 61 -5.54 14.99 5.33
N ASP A 62 -6.85 15.04 5.06
CA ASP A 62 -7.79 15.52 6.08
C ASP A 62 -7.80 14.52 7.26
N LYS A 63 -7.14 14.94 8.35
CA LYS A 63 -6.95 14.15 9.58
C LYS A 63 -8.26 13.77 10.29
N ARG A 64 -9.41 14.18 9.77
CA ARG A 64 -10.74 13.86 10.32
C ARG A 64 -11.24 12.49 9.90
N ASP A 65 -10.80 11.98 8.75
CA ASP A 65 -11.14 10.62 8.31
C ASP A 65 -10.02 9.67 8.77
N SER A 66 -10.14 9.11 9.98
CA SER A 66 -9.06 8.33 10.60
C SER A 66 -8.87 6.93 9.99
N LEU A 67 -9.62 6.59 8.95
CA LEU A 67 -9.72 5.23 8.43
C LEU A 67 -9.16 5.07 7.01
N MET A 68 -9.08 6.13 6.20
CA MET A 68 -8.46 6.08 4.87
C MET A 68 -7.70 7.38 4.61
N ASN A 69 -6.39 7.37 4.82
CA ASN A 69 -5.55 8.36 4.14
C ASN A 69 -5.53 7.94 2.67
N ASP A 70 -6.07 8.77 1.77
CA ASP A 70 -6.10 8.50 0.32
C ASP A 70 -4.70 8.71 -0.28
N TYR A 71 -3.79 7.80 0.08
CA TYR A 71 -2.47 7.73 -0.51
C TYR A 71 -2.59 7.21 -1.94
N HIS A 72 -1.81 7.82 -2.83
CA HIS A 72 -1.64 7.33 -4.18
C HIS A 72 -0.33 6.56 -4.24
N PHE A 73 -0.43 5.27 -4.50
CA PHE A 73 0.72 4.39 -4.62
C PHE A 73 1.16 4.29 -6.07
N LEU A 74 2.46 4.08 -6.28
CA LEU A 74 3.08 4.05 -7.60
C LEU A 74 3.99 2.84 -7.73
N LYS A 75 3.93 2.20 -8.90
CA LYS A 75 4.95 1.28 -9.39
C LYS A 75 5.46 1.75 -10.75
N PHE A 76 6.76 1.60 -11.01
CA PHE A 76 7.34 1.88 -12.33
C PHE A 76 7.25 0.64 -13.22
N LYS A 77 6.98 0.83 -14.52
CA LYS A 77 7.06 -0.23 -15.53
C LYS A 77 8.51 -0.45 -15.94
N ASN A 78 9.32 -0.95 -15.01
CA ASN A 78 10.75 -1.15 -15.22
C ASN A 78 11.20 -2.45 -14.53
N ILE A 79 11.82 -3.36 -15.27
CA ILE A 79 12.27 -4.66 -14.74
C ILE A 79 13.27 -4.53 -13.58
N ASN A 80 13.98 -3.41 -13.50
CA ASN A 80 14.98 -3.14 -12.47
C ASN A 80 14.41 -2.39 -11.25
N LEU A 81 13.14 -1.99 -11.28
CA LEU A 81 12.45 -1.34 -10.16
C LEU A 81 11.13 -2.05 -9.89
N ASN A 82 11.09 -2.83 -8.82
CA ASN A 82 9.92 -3.60 -8.43
C ASN A 82 9.31 -3.12 -7.11
N GLY A 83 9.90 -2.08 -6.50
CA GLY A 83 9.40 -1.48 -5.28
C GLY A 83 8.09 -0.71 -5.44
N ILE A 84 7.45 -0.47 -4.30
CA ILE A 84 6.25 0.35 -4.17
C ILE A 84 6.66 1.72 -3.66
N TYR A 85 6.20 2.76 -4.34
CA TYR A 85 6.43 4.15 -3.96
C TYR A 85 5.10 4.80 -3.59
N VAL A 86 5.15 5.88 -2.81
CA VAL A 86 3.97 6.63 -2.42
C VAL A 86 4.13 8.10 -2.78
N ILE A 87 3.08 8.69 -3.36
CA ILE A 87 2.98 10.13 -3.59
C ILE A 87 2.54 10.78 -2.28
N ILE A 88 3.40 11.65 -1.76
CA ILE A 88 3.18 12.33 -0.46
C ILE A 88 2.81 13.80 -0.62
N ASP A 89 3.02 14.37 -1.80
CA ASP A 89 2.69 15.74 -2.13
C ASP A 89 2.60 15.90 -3.66
N ALA A 90 1.82 16.85 -4.13
CA ALA A 90 1.69 17.12 -5.56
C ALA A 90 1.44 18.60 -5.85
N ASN A 91 2.21 19.13 -6.81
CA ASN A 91 1.90 20.38 -7.46
C ASN A 91 0.97 20.12 -8.65
N THR A 92 -0.32 20.39 -8.48
CA THR A 92 -1.36 20.13 -9.50
C THR A 92 -1.20 20.98 -10.76
N ARG A 93 -0.63 22.20 -10.64
CA ARG A 93 -0.41 23.09 -11.79
C ARG A 93 0.65 22.54 -12.74
N TYR A 94 1.76 22.04 -12.19
CA TYR A 94 2.87 21.48 -12.97
C TYR A 94 2.83 19.95 -13.07
N LYS A 95 1.84 19.32 -12.43
CA LYS A 95 1.66 17.85 -12.37
C LYS A 95 2.88 17.12 -11.84
N THR A 96 3.62 17.81 -10.96
CA THR A 96 4.84 17.31 -10.33
C THR A 96 4.48 16.70 -8.99
N ASN A 97 4.80 15.43 -8.81
CA ASN A 97 4.48 14.63 -7.64
C ASN A 97 5.76 14.32 -6.88
N LYS A 98 5.72 14.46 -5.56
CA LYS A 98 6.78 14.08 -4.65
C LYS A 98 6.57 12.63 -4.24
N VAL A 99 7.52 11.76 -4.55
CA VAL A 99 7.45 10.34 -4.27
C VAL A 99 8.56 9.89 -3.32
N ILE A 100 8.21 8.97 -2.42
CA ILE A 100 9.15 8.32 -1.51
C ILE A 100 9.00 6.81 -1.59
N PRO A 101 10.06 6.04 -1.27
CA PRO A 101 9.94 4.59 -1.13
C PRO A 101 9.00 4.21 0.03
N PHE A 102 8.15 3.21 -0.18
CA PHE A 102 7.17 2.75 0.82
C PHE A 102 7.60 1.41 1.43
N ASP A 103 7.82 0.40 0.60
CA ASP A 103 8.18 -0.96 1.02
C ASP A 103 9.70 -1.16 1.13
N GLU A 104 10.15 -2.28 1.71
CA GLU A 104 11.58 -2.57 1.85
C GLU A 104 12.31 -2.69 0.50
N THR A 105 11.62 -3.18 -0.54
CA THR A 105 12.17 -3.27 -1.90
C THR A 105 12.52 -1.87 -2.42
N SER A 106 11.55 -0.94 -2.43
CA SER A 106 11.80 0.43 -2.89
C SER A 106 12.82 1.16 -2.04
N LYS A 107 12.88 0.92 -0.72
CA LYS A 107 13.90 1.52 0.17
C LYS A 107 15.30 1.06 -0.19
N ASN A 108 15.47 -0.20 -0.58
CA ASN A 108 16.76 -0.74 -1.03
C ASN A 108 17.12 -0.28 -2.45
N GLU A 109 16.11 -0.03 -3.30
CA GLU A 109 16.29 0.54 -4.64
C GLU A 109 16.60 2.05 -4.59
N TYR A 110 16.25 2.74 -3.50
CA TYR A 110 16.38 4.19 -3.36
C TYR A 110 17.73 4.63 -2.77
N PRO A 111 18.37 5.70 -3.28
CA PRO A 111 18.04 6.39 -4.52
C PRO A 111 18.38 5.53 -5.74
N PHE A 112 17.45 5.41 -6.69
CA PHE A 112 17.70 4.63 -7.90
C PHE A 112 18.57 5.40 -8.88
N THR A 113 19.47 4.68 -9.56
CA THR A 113 20.42 5.22 -10.56
C THR A 113 19.91 5.13 -12.00
N LEU A 114 18.68 4.67 -12.17
CA LEU A 114 18.07 4.41 -13.47
C LEU A 114 17.44 5.68 -14.06
N ASP A 115 17.46 5.79 -15.38
CA ASP A 115 16.73 6.83 -16.10
C ASP A 115 15.24 6.46 -16.18
N LEU A 116 14.42 7.26 -15.51
CA LEU A 116 12.97 7.10 -15.49
C LEU A 116 12.27 7.88 -16.61
N LEU A 117 12.97 8.69 -17.38
CA LEU A 117 12.35 9.48 -18.43
C LEU A 117 11.68 8.57 -19.47
N ASN A 118 10.42 8.88 -19.79
CA ASN A 118 9.55 8.11 -20.66
C ASN A 118 9.17 6.70 -20.17
N GLN A 119 9.57 6.29 -18.97
CA GLN A 119 9.12 5.02 -18.39
C GLN A 119 7.62 5.10 -18.06
N GLY A 120 6.93 3.96 -18.21
CA GLY A 120 5.56 3.84 -17.75
C GLY A 120 5.50 3.79 -16.22
N ALA A 121 4.38 4.20 -15.65
CA ALA A 121 4.08 4.03 -14.23
C ALA A 121 2.61 3.64 -14.06
N CYS A 122 2.29 2.95 -12.98
CA CYS A 122 0.93 2.61 -12.58
C CYS A 122 0.62 3.30 -11.27
N ILE A 123 -0.46 4.07 -11.24
CA ILE A 123 -0.99 4.69 -10.02
C ILE A 123 -2.14 3.85 -9.48
N PHE A 124 -2.01 3.44 -8.23
CA PHE A 124 -3.00 2.68 -7.49
C PHE A 124 -3.59 3.55 -6.38
N LEU A 125 -4.90 3.44 -6.17
CA LEU A 125 -5.62 4.12 -5.09
C LEU A 125 -5.78 3.25 -3.84
N ASP A 126 -5.32 2.01 -3.89
CA ASP A 126 -5.48 1.01 -2.84
C ASP A 126 -4.15 0.29 -2.59
N GLN A 127 -3.73 0.22 -1.33
CA GLN A 127 -2.47 -0.41 -0.95
C GLN A 127 -2.46 -1.91 -1.22
N ILE A 128 -3.55 -2.62 -0.88
CA ILE A 128 -3.67 -4.07 -1.05
C ILE A 128 -3.57 -4.42 -2.53
N LYS A 129 -4.26 -3.65 -3.39
CA LYS A 129 -4.14 -3.80 -4.84
C LYS A 129 -2.70 -3.55 -5.29
N THR A 130 -2.05 -2.53 -4.76
CA THR A 130 -0.64 -2.24 -5.11
C THR A 130 0.27 -3.41 -4.75
N GLU A 131 0.11 -4.03 -3.59
CA GLU A 131 0.94 -5.17 -3.17
C GLU A 131 0.69 -6.42 -4.01
N GLN A 132 -0.54 -6.66 -4.45
CA GLN A 132 -0.95 -7.89 -5.11
C GLN A 132 -0.95 -7.83 -6.65
N CYS A 133 -0.95 -6.63 -7.22
CA CYS A 133 -1.02 -6.41 -8.66
C CYS A 133 0.33 -6.02 -9.28
N GLU A 134 0.56 -6.49 -10.50
CA GLU A 134 1.70 -6.10 -11.32
C GLU A 134 1.40 -4.84 -12.12
N CYS A 135 2.44 -4.07 -12.40
CA CYS A 135 2.39 -2.91 -13.29
C CYS A 135 2.95 -3.32 -14.66
N ILE A 136 2.09 -3.86 -15.52
CA ILE A 136 2.43 -4.35 -16.87
C ILE A 136 2.13 -3.28 -17.91
#